data_AF-A0A662F3L0-F1
#
_entry.id   AF-A0A662F3L0-F1
#
_cell.length_a   1.000
_cell.length_b   1.000
_cell.length_c   1.000
_cell.angle_alpha   90.00
_cell.angle_beta   90.00
_cell.angle_gamma   90.00
#
_symmetry.space_group_name_H-M   'P 1'
#
loop_
_entity.id
_entity.type
_entity.pdbx_description
1 polymer ?
#
loop_
_entity_poly.entity_id
_entity_poly.type
_entity_poly.pdbx_seq_one_letter_code
_entity_poly.pdbx_strand_id
1 'polypeptide(L)'
;MLNRKFLIFFLVMVLTSVLLTSISYAQDTGFDQVITQFSRLTGSLDKLYQTHASYVDLLLYLAFFISVCQYALSHTQMGDTRQARVLGTVMGIILSIGMFVFMKNINKTLGDFGWIAYLILGLFITVIIARLLEHIFNLSGAYLYAAAFVFFYLFPWAIIKPYLFRSNIIDEAGIINSIASLLFLISIIALILALFGRWSFLGGESLINRAGNLLERRRARRHPGPSQPPRRSAQPLPQPEQPEGGEQGLEQGGERGRGRAASRAQSMVDRERPILEAIEHLNNNVNESLNNIISGVNEIEYYLNDIRTLSDELEHSLNSLEQAIHQQGGAS
;
A
#
# COMPACT_ATOMS: atom_id res chain seq x y z
N MET A 1 -26.72 12.76 -24.81
CA MET A 1 -25.81 11.60 -24.92
C MET A 1 -25.53 11.09 -23.51
N LEU A 2 -26.04 9.93 -23.13
CA LEU A 2 -25.80 9.35 -21.80
C LEU A 2 -24.31 8.95 -21.73
N ASN A 3 -23.60 9.46 -20.73
CA ASN A 3 -22.15 9.24 -20.61
C ASN A 3 -21.89 7.73 -20.45
N ARG A 4 -21.05 7.12 -21.30
CA ARG A 4 -20.76 5.68 -21.28
C ARG A 4 -20.28 5.21 -19.89
N LYS A 5 -19.64 6.11 -19.14
CA LYS A 5 -19.25 5.91 -17.73
C LYS A 5 -20.44 5.80 -16.78
N PHE A 6 -21.49 6.59 -17.00
CA PHE A 6 -22.75 6.53 -16.23
C PHE A 6 -23.49 5.22 -16.49
N LEU A 7 -23.50 4.74 -17.74
CA LEU A 7 -24.17 3.47 -18.08
C LEU A 7 -23.43 2.27 -17.48
N ILE A 8 -22.09 2.27 -17.51
CA ILE A 8 -21.27 1.23 -16.85
C ILE A 8 -21.42 1.31 -15.33
N PHE A 9 -21.43 2.52 -14.74
CA PHE A 9 -21.63 2.68 -13.30
C PHE A 9 -23.03 2.26 -12.86
N PHE A 10 -24.08 2.68 -13.56
CA PHE A 10 -25.45 2.25 -13.30
C PHE A 10 -25.58 0.73 -13.44
N LEU A 11 -24.93 0.13 -14.43
CA LEU A 11 -24.90 -1.32 -14.59
C LEU A 11 -24.15 -2.00 -13.45
N VAL A 12 -23.02 -1.46 -12.99
CA VAL A 12 -22.30 -1.99 -11.82
C VAL A 12 -23.14 -1.84 -10.56
N MET A 13 -23.74 -0.67 -10.30
CA MET A 13 -24.59 -0.43 -9.13
C MET A 13 -25.86 -1.27 -9.13
N VAL A 14 -26.51 -1.46 -10.29
CA VAL A 14 -27.63 -2.39 -10.44
C VAL A 14 -27.14 -3.81 -10.25
N LEU A 15 -25.95 -4.18 -10.73
CA LEU A 15 -25.39 -5.51 -10.51
C LEU A 15 -25.02 -5.76 -9.04
N THR A 16 -24.41 -4.80 -8.34
CA THR A 16 -24.10 -4.91 -6.90
C THR A 16 -25.37 -4.84 -6.06
N SER A 17 -26.33 -3.98 -6.42
CA SER A 17 -27.65 -3.94 -5.78
C SER A 17 -28.36 -5.27 -5.97
N VAL A 18 -28.43 -5.80 -7.20
CA VAL A 18 -29.02 -7.11 -7.48
C VAL A 18 -28.25 -8.18 -6.74
N LEU A 19 -26.91 -8.17 -6.66
CA LEU A 19 -26.13 -9.12 -5.88
C LEU A 19 -26.42 -9.02 -4.38
N LEU A 20 -26.49 -7.81 -3.80
CA LEU A 20 -26.80 -7.58 -2.39
C LEU A 20 -28.25 -7.98 -2.04
N THR A 21 -29.20 -7.61 -2.88
CA THR A 21 -30.61 -8.01 -2.75
C THR A 21 -30.76 -9.51 -2.99
N SER A 22 -29.99 -10.10 -3.92
CA SER A 22 -29.94 -11.55 -4.14
C SER A 22 -29.32 -12.26 -2.93
N ILE A 23 -28.28 -11.73 -2.30
CA ILE A 23 -27.68 -12.31 -1.08
C ILE A 23 -28.68 -12.22 0.09
N SER A 24 -29.42 -11.12 0.21
CA SER A 24 -30.49 -10.95 1.20
C SER A 24 -31.69 -11.87 0.96
N TYR A 25 -32.05 -12.15 -0.31
CA TYR A 25 -33.15 -13.07 -0.67
C TYR A 25 -32.70 -14.53 -0.74
N ALA A 26 -31.41 -14.78 -0.98
CA ALA A 26 -30.82 -16.11 -1.13
C ALA A 26 -30.40 -16.74 0.21
N GLN A 27 -30.56 -16.03 1.33
CA GLN A 27 -30.49 -16.66 2.66
C GLN A 27 -31.55 -17.76 2.84
N ASP A 28 -32.61 -17.80 2.01
CA ASP A 28 -33.63 -18.85 2.12
C ASP A 28 -33.53 -20.01 1.12
N THR A 29 -32.96 -19.90 -0.10
CA THR A 29 -32.91 -21.08 -1.03
C THR A 29 -31.92 -21.07 -2.21
N GLY A 30 -31.27 -19.95 -2.57
CA GLY A 30 -30.66 -19.81 -3.91
C GLY A 30 -29.13 -19.93 -4.03
N PHE A 31 -28.37 -19.63 -2.97
CA PHE A 31 -26.91 -19.49 -3.08
C PHE A 31 -26.19 -20.85 -3.21
N ASP A 32 -26.75 -21.89 -2.60
CA ASP A 32 -26.23 -23.26 -2.72
C ASP A 32 -26.25 -23.76 -4.16
N GLN A 33 -27.22 -23.34 -4.98
CA GLN A 33 -27.31 -23.74 -6.40
C GLN A 33 -26.23 -23.06 -7.26
N VAL A 34 -25.92 -21.79 -7.01
CA VAL A 34 -24.87 -21.08 -7.74
C VAL A 34 -23.48 -21.57 -7.34
N ILE A 35 -23.24 -21.82 -6.04
CA ILE A 35 -22.01 -22.46 -5.56
C ILE A 35 -21.90 -23.90 -6.06
N THR A 36 -23.00 -24.67 -6.14
CA THR A 36 -22.96 -26.02 -6.74
C THR A 36 -22.70 -25.99 -8.24
N GLN A 37 -23.18 -25.00 -8.98
CA GLN A 37 -22.84 -24.86 -10.41
C GLN A 37 -21.40 -24.40 -10.62
N PHE A 38 -20.89 -23.46 -9.83
CA PHE A 38 -19.50 -23.03 -9.90
C PHE A 38 -18.55 -24.16 -9.48
N SER A 39 -18.85 -24.88 -8.40
CA SER A 39 -18.07 -26.05 -7.95
C SER A 39 -18.17 -27.25 -8.90
N ARG A 40 -19.23 -27.38 -9.70
CA ARG A 40 -19.29 -28.33 -10.82
C ARG A 40 -18.40 -27.93 -11.99
N LEU A 41 -18.21 -26.64 -12.24
CA LEU A 41 -17.40 -26.12 -13.35
C LEU A 41 -15.90 -26.09 -13.02
N THR A 42 -15.51 -25.75 -11.80
CA THR A 42 -14.08 -25.64 -11.40
C THR A 42 -13.54 -26.88 -10.69
N GLY A 43 -14.40 -27.90 -10.45
CA GLY A 43 -14.19 -28.79 -9.31
C GLY A 43 -14.38 -28.01 -8.01
N SER A 44 -14.87 -28.64 -6.95
CA SER A 44 -15.03 -27.95 -5.67
C SER A 44 -13.67 -27.41 -5.23
N LEU A 45 -13.51 -26.09 -5.18
CA LEU A 45 -12.32 -25.41 -4.70
C LEU A 45 -11.89 -25.95 -3.32
N ASP A 46 -12.86 -26.37 -2.51
CA ASP A 46 -12.63 -27.12 -1.26
C ASP A 46 -11.83 -28.40 -1.47
N LYS A 47 -12.20 -29.26 -2.42
CA LYS A 47 -11.41 -30.48 -2.71
C LYS A 47 -10.04 -30.15 -3.27
N LEU A 48 -9.92 -29.10 -4.09
CA LEU A 48 -8.61 -28.67 -4.61
C LEU A 48 -7.71 -28.17 -3.48
N TYR A 49 -8.25 -27.37 -2.56
CA TYR A 49 -7.54 -26.92 -1.37
C TYR A 49 -7.22 -28.08 -0.43
N GLN A 50 -8.16 -28.97 -0.13
CA GLN A 50 -7.92 -30.14 0.73
C GLN A 50 -6.86 -31.09 0.14
N THR A 51 -6.82 -31.25 -1.18
CA THR A 51 -5.85 -32.14 -1.85
C THR A 51 -4.48 -31.48 -1.99
N HIS A 52 -4.44 -30.16 -2.15
CA HIS A 52 -3.22 -29.41 -2.49
C HIS A 52 -2.99 -28.18 -1.61
N ALA A 53 -3.37 -28.23 -0.32
CA ALA A 53 -3.36 -27.10 0.61
C ALA A 53 -2.00 -26.40 0.61
N SER A 54 -0.93 -27.19 0.69
CA SER A 54 0.44 -26.67 0.70
C SER A 54 0.80 -25.86 -0.56
N TYR A 55 0.34 -26.28 -1.74
CA TYR A 55 0.62 -25.56 -2.98
C TYR A 55 -0.21 -24.28 -3.09
N VAL A 56 -1.48 -24.33 -2.67
CA VAL A 56 -2.35 -23.16 -2.67
C VAL A 56 -1.85 -22.12 -1.67
N ASP A 57 -1.45 -22.55 -0.47
CA ASP A 57 -0.86 -21.69 0.55
C ASP A 57 0.43 -21.02 0.05
N LEU A 58 1.33 -21.79 -0.59
CA LEU A 58 2.55 -21.24 -1.19
C LEU A 58 2.24 -20.17 -2.25
N LEU A 59 1.27 -20.41 -3.13
CA LEU A 59 0.85 -19.43 -4.16
C LEU A 59 0.25 -18.17 -3.53
N LEU A 60 -0.55 -18.32 -2.46
CA LEU A 60 -1.11 -17.22 -1.71
C LEU A 60 -0.02 -16.40 -1.02
N TYR A 61 0.95 -17.04 -0.38
CA TYR A 61 2.11 -16.35 0.19
C TYR A 61 2.89 -15.61 -0.88
N LEU A 62 3.13 -16.25 -2.04
CA LEU A 62 3.87 -15.66 -3.16
C LEU A 62 3.18 -14.40 -3.68
N ALA A 63 1.88 -14.47 -3.93
CA ALA A 63 1.09 -13.30 -4.32
C ALA A 63 1.14 -12.20 -3.25
N PHE A 64 0.97 -12.58 -1.98
CA PHE A 64 0.91 -11.66 -0.85
C PHE A 64 2.22 -10.91 -0.64
N PHE A 65 3.32 -11.62 -0.38
CA PHE A 65 4.60 -10.99 -0.07
C PHE A 65 5.21 -10.28 -1.26
N ILE A 66 5.02 -10.76 -2.50
CA ILE A 66 5.46 -9.99 -3.68
C ILE A 66 4.73 -8.65 -3.73
N SER A 67 3.42 -8.64 -3.52
CA SER A 67 2.64 -7.39 -3.59
C SER A 67 3.01 -6.42 -2.46
N VAL A 68 3.17 -6.92 -1.24
CA VAL A 68 3.59 -6.10 -0.08
C VAL A 68 5.01 -5.56 -0.27
N CYS A 69 5.97 -6.39 -0.66
CA CYS A 69 7.36 -5.97 -0.85
C CYS A 69 7.51 -5.00 -2.03
N GLN A 70 6.83 -5.24 -3.16
CA GLN A 70 6.81 -4.29 -4.28
C GLN A 70 6.21 -2.95 -3.86
N TYR A 71 5.12 -2.96 -3.10
CA TYR A 71 4.50 -1.74 -2.61
C TYR A 71 5.41 -0.98 -1.65
N ALA A 72 5.95 -1.65 -0.63
CA ALA A 72 6.84 -1.06 0.36
C ALA A 72 8.10 -0.47 -0.30
N LEU A 73 8.76 -1.24 -1.17
CA LEU A 73 10.00 -0.81 -1.82
C LEU A 73 9.77 0.26 -2.90
N SER A 74 8.57 0.31 -3.51
CA SER A 74 8.24 1.39 -4.45
C SER A 74 8.08 2.76 -3.77
N HIS A 75 7.78 2.80 -2.47
CA HIS A 75 7.62 4.05 -1.70
C HIS A 75 8.91 4.50 -1.02
N THR A 76 9.81 3.57 -0.69
CA THR A 76 11.16 3.92 -0.25
C THR A 76 11.95 4.36 -1.48
N GLN A 77 12.16 5.67 -1.63
CA GLN A 77 12.81 6.43 -2.72
C GLN A 77 14.12 5.88 -3.33
N MET A 78 14.21 4.61 -3.68
CA MET A 78 15.30 4.05 -4.47
C MET A 78 15.13 4.56 -5.91
N GLY A 79 16.13 5.30 -6.38
CA GLY A 79 16.12 6.13 -7.61
C GLY A 79 15.89 5.41 -8.94
N ASP A 80 15.44 4.15 -8.95
CA ASP A 80 15.01 3.47 -10.16
C ASP A 80 13.81 2.53 -9.89
N THR A 81 12.64 2.89 -10.43
CA THR A 81 11.38 2.13 -10.28
C THR A 81 11.47 0.69 -10.80
N ARG A 82 12.42 0.38 -11.70
CA ARG A 82 12.65 -0.99 -12.15
C ARG A 82 13.38 -1.82 -11.10
N GLN A 83 14.42 -1.26 -10.48
CA GLN A 83 15.19 -1.95 -9.45
C GLN A 83 14.31 -2.25 -8.23
N ALA A 84 13.48 -1.29 -7.80
CA ALA A 84 12.55 -1.49 -6.69
C ALA A 84 11.54 -2.63 -6.95
N ARG A 85 11.03 -2.78 -8.18
CA ARG A 85 10.12 -3.89 -8.52
C ARG A 85 10.84 -5.23 -8.53
N VAL A 86 12.03 -5.31 -9.12
CA VAL A 86 12.80 -6.55 -9.17
C VAL A 86 13.17 -6.97 -7.75
N LEU A 87 13.69 -6.05 -6.94
CA LEU A 87 14.05 -6.30 -5.55
C LEU A 87 12.82 -6.71 -4.71
N GLY A 88 11.68 -6.03 -4.89
CA GLY A 88 10.44 -6.36 -4.20
C GLY A 88 9.90 -7.74 -4.58
N THR A 89 10.07 -8.15 -5.84
CA THR A 89 9.68 -9.49 -6.29
C THR A 89 10.59 -10.56 -5.68
N VAL A 90 11.90 -10.34 -5.69
CA VAL A 90 12.88 -11.27 -5.12
C VAL A 90 12.65 -11.42 -3.60
N MET A 91 12.51 -10.32 -2.87
CA MET A 91 12.21 -10.37 -1.44
C MET A 91 10.86 -11.00 -1.13
N GLY A 92 9.85 -10.72 -1.95
CA GLY A 92 8.55 -11.36 -1.85
C GLY A 92 8.64 -12.89 -1.95
N ILE A 93 9.39 -13.40 -2.94
CA ILE A 93 9.61 -14.84 -3.12
C ILE A 93 10.33 -15.45 -1.90
N ILE A 94 11.41 -14.79 -1.42
CA ILE A 94 12.18 -15.27 -0.26
C ILE A 94 11.29 -15.38 0.98
N LEU A 95 10.53 -14.32 1.30
CA LEU A 95 9.62 -14.31 2.44
C LEU A 95 8.50 -15.35 2.30
N SER A 96 8.00 -15.57 1.08
CA SER A 96 6.95 -16.56 0.83
C SER A 96 7.43 -17.98 1.08
N ILE A 97 8.63 -18.31 0.62
CA ILE A 97 9.25 -19.62 0.86
C ILE A 97 9.54 -19.78 2.36
N GLY A 98 10.09 -18.74 3.00
CA GLY A 98 10.35 -18.74 4.45
C GLY A 98 9.07 -18.98 5.26
N MET A 99 7.99 -18.28 4.94
CA MET A 99 6.69 -18.45 5.59
C MET A 99 6.11 -19.84 5.33
N PHE A 100 6.20 -20.34 4.09
CA PHE A 100 5.75 -21.69 3.75
C PHE A 100 6.48 -22.78 4.54
N VAL A 101 7.81 -22.68 4.66
CA VAL A 101 8.62 -23.62 5.45
C VAL A 101 8.30 -23.51 6.93
N PHE A 102 8.14 -22.28 7.45
CA PHE A 102 7.75 -22.05 8.84
C PHE A 102 6.39 -22.68 9.17
N MET A 103 5.39 -22.46 8.32
CA MET A 103 4.05 -23.02 8.46
C MET A 103 4.05 -24.55 8.42
N LYS A 104 4.86 -25.13 7.52
CA LYS A 104 5.07 -26.58 7.46
C LYS A 104 5.74 -27.10 8.74
N ASN A 105 6.67 -26.35 9.33
CA ASN A 105 7.37 -26.75 10.55
C ASN A 105 6.42 -26.77 11.77
N ILE A 106 5.45 -25.86 11.84
CA ILE A 106 4.42 -25.87 12.89
C ILE A 106 3.22 -26.78 12.57
N ASN A 107 3.26 -27.50 11.45
CA ASN A 107 2.20 -28.37 10.95
C ASN A 107 0.82 -27.67 10.88
N LYS A 108 0.81 -26.39 10.50
CA LYS A 108 -0.41 -25.61 10.27
C LYS A 108 -0.49 -25.20 8.81
N THR A 109 -1.72 -25.09 8.30
CA THR A 109 -2.07 -24.55 6.99
C THR A 109 -2.69 -23.15 7.16
N LEU A 110 -2.83 -22.40 6.07
CA LEU A 110 -3.52 -21.12 6.13
C LEU A 110 -4.98 -21.28 6.62
N GLY A 111 -5.63 -22.39 6.25
CA GLY A 111 -6.97 -22.74 6.70
C GLY A 111 -7.09 -22.89 8.22
N ASP A 112 -6.02 -23.29 8.91
CA ASP A 112 -6.02 -23.50 10.36
C ASP A 112 -6.02 -22.19 11.16
N PHE A 113 -5.73 -21.04 10.52
CA PHE A 113 -5.87 -19.73 11.16
C PHE A 113 -7.33 -19.23 11.22
N GLY A 114 -8.28 -19.98 10.66
CA GLY A 114 -9.70 -19.66 10.74
C GLY A 114 -10.03 -18.28 10.16
N TRP A 115 -10.80 -17.48 10.92
CA TRP A 115 -11.27 -16.15 10.50
C TRP A 115 -10.15 -15.15 10.17
N ILE A 116 -8.96 -15.32 10.76
CA ILE A 116 -7.80 -14.44 10.51
C ILE A 116 -7.31 -14.60 9.06
N ALA A 117 -7.26 -15.82 8.54
CA ALA A 117 -6.89 -16.07 7.15
C ALA A 117 -7.87 -15.41 6.18
N TYR A 118 -9.16 -15.45 6.49
CA TYR A 118 -10.18 -14.78 5.68
C TYR A 118 -10.07 -13.25 5.73
N LEU A 119 -9.68 -12.66 6.85
CA LEU A 119 -9.40 -11.22 6.93
C LEU A 119 -8.20 -10.82 6.08
N ILE A 120 -7.11 -11.59 6.14
CA ILE A 120 -5.92 -11.35 5.33
C ILE A 120 -6.28 -11.47 3.83
N LEU A 121 -7.01 -12.52 3.45
CA LEU A 121 -7.49 -12.72 2.09
C LEU A 121 -8.42 -11.58 1.64
N GLY A 122 -9.35 -11.17 2.50
CA GLY A 122 -10.29 -10.08 2.25
C GLY A 122 -9.58 -8.74 2.06
N LEU A 123 -8.56 -8.47 2.87
CA LEU A 123 -7.71 -7.28 2.74
C LEU A 123 -6.97 -7.30 1.40
N PHE A 124 -6.47 -8.47 1.00
CA PHE A 124 -5.76 -8.63 -0.27
C PHE A 124 -6.65 -8.40 -1.49
N ILE A 125 -7.82 -9.05 -1.51
CA ILE A 125 -8.82 -8.89 -2.57
C ILE A 125 -9.29 -7.44 -2.64
N THR A 126 -9.47 -6.80 -1.48
CA THR A 126 -9.81 -5.38 -1.39
C THR A 126 -8.75 -4.51 -2.07
N VAL A 127 -7.46 -4.73 -1.79
CA VAL A 127 -6.37 -3.96 -2.40
C VAL A 127 -6.33 -4.18 -3.92
N ILE A 128 -6.52 -5.41 -4.39
CA ILE A 128 -6.57 -5.72 -5.83
C ILE A 128 -7.74 -4.99 -6.49
N ILE A 129 -8.95 -5.05 -5.92
CA ILE A 129 -10.13 -4.36 -6.45
C ILE A 129 -9.90 -2.85 -6.44
N ALA A 130 -9.34 -2.31 -5.35
CA ALA A 130 -9.00 -0.90 -5.28
C ALA A 130 -8.06 -0.50 -6.43
N ARG A 131 -6.96 -1.22 -6.66
CA ARG A 131 -6.05 -0.96 -7.78
C ARG A 131 -6.72 -1.09 -9.15
N LEU A 132 -7.62 -2.06 -9.32
CA LEU A 132 -8.38 -2.23 -10.54
C LEU A 132 -9.32 -1.03 -10.78
N LEU A 133 -9.97 -0.54 -9.73
CA LEU A 133 -10.84 0.64 -9.77
C LEU A 133 -10.04 1.92 -10.03
N GLU A 134 -8.85 2.07 -9.43
CA GLU A 134 -7.90 3.15 -9.74
C GLU A 134 -7.62 3.17 -11.25
N HIS A 135 -7.29 2.01 -11.83
CA HIS A 135 -6.92 1.90 -13.23
C HIS A 135 -8.09 2.15 -14.20
N ILE A 136 -9.29 1.63 -13.89
CA ILE A 136 -10.45 1.73 -14.78
C ILE A 136 -11.14 3.09 -14.68
N PHE A 137 -11.27 3.62 -13.46
CA PHE A 137 -12.07 4.82 -13.19
C PHE A 137 -11.23 6.07 -12.92
N ASN A 138 -9.90 5.93 -12.82
CA ASN A 138 -8.98 7.02 -12.51
C ASN A 138 -9.32 7.70 -11.16
N LEU A 139 -9.74 6.89 -10.18
CA LEU A 139 -10.09 7.33 -8.82
C LEU A 139 -8.81 7.64 -8.04
N SER A 140 -8.68 8.86 -7.51
CA SER A 140 -7.51 9.27 -6.71
C SER A 140 -7.82 9.32 -5.21
N GLY A 141 -6.86 8.90 -4.38
CA GLY A 141 -6.79 9.22 -2.95
C GLY A 141 -7.97 8.70 -2.12
N ALA A 142 -8.65 9.60 -1.40
CA ALA A 142 -9.69 9.30 -0.41
C ALA A 142 -10.81 8.37 -0.92
N TYR A 143 -11.20 8.50 -2.18
CA TYR A 143 -12.26 7.69 -2.78
C TYR A 143 -11.85 6.24 -3.02
N LEU A 144 -10.55 6.01 -3.24
CA LEU A 144 -9.98 4.68 -3.36
C LEU A 144 -10.05 3.94 -2.01
N TYR A 145 -9.71 4.64 -0.92
CA TYR A 145 -9.80 4.10 0.44
C TYR A 145 -11.25 3.83 0.84
N ALA A 146 -12.18 4.71 0.46
CA ALA A 146 -13.61 4.48 0.69
C ALA A 146 -14.12 3.24 -0.09
N ALA A 147 -13.71 3.08 -1.36
CA ALA A 147 -14.02 1.88 -2.13
C ALA A 147 -13.45 0.63 -1.48
N ALA A 148 -12.15 0.67 -1.14
CA ALA A 148 -11.47 -0.42 -0.46
C ALA A 148 -12.21 -0.81 0.84
N PHE A 149 -12.55 0.16 1.68
CA PHE A 149 -13.28 -0.10 2.91
C PHE A 149 -14.65 -0.75 2.66
N VAL A 150 -15.41 -0.28 1.67
CA VAL A 150 -16.70 -0.86 1.27
C VAL A 150 -16.54 -2.31 0.84
N PHE A 151 -15.57 -2.61 -0.01
CA PHE A 151 -15.32 -3.99 -0.46
C PHE A 151 -14.84 -4.88 0.68
N PHE A 152 -13.94 -4.39 1.53
CA PHE A 152 -13.46 -5.12 2.69
C PHE A 152 -14.58 -5.43 3.68
N TYR A 153 -15.46 -4.46 3.93
CA TYR A 153 -16.60 -4.65 4.83
C TYR A 153 -17.63 -5.63 4.25
N LEU A 154 -17.89 -5.58 2.94
CA LEU A 154 -18.83 -6.51 2.29
C LEU A 154 -18.26 -7.92 2.09
N PHE A 155 -16.93 -8.05 2.04
CA PHE A 155 -16.26 -9.31 1.74
C PHE A 155 -16.61 -10.45 2.72
N PRO A 156 -16.56 -10.25 4.05
CA PRO A 156 -17.01 -11.25 5.01
C PRO A 156 -18.47 -11.69 4.78
N TRP A 157 -19.36 -10.74 4.46
CA TRP A 157 -20.78 -11.03 4.25
C TRP A 157 -21.06 -11.79 2.95
N ALA A 158 -20.24 -11.59 1.92
CA ALA A 158 -20.44 -12.20 0.61
C ALA A 158 -19.80 -13.59 0.47
N ILE A 159 -18.68 -13.85 1.17
CA ILE A 159 -17.87 -15.07 0.96
C ILE A 159 -17.85 -15.97 2.20
N ILE A 160 -17.79 -15.41 3.41
CA ILE A 160 -17.72 -16.22 4.63
C ILE A 160 -19.14 -16.65 4.96
N LYS A 161 -19.35 -17.96 5.13
CA LYS A 161 -20.67 -18.47 5.53
C LYS A 161 -21.15 -17.71 6.78
N PRO A 162 -22.34 -17.08 6.76
CA PRO A 162 -22.76 -16.12 7.79
C PRO A 162 -22.64 -16.65 9.22
N TYR A 163 -22.78 -17.96 9.42
CA TYR A 163 -22.70 -18.57 10.76
C TYR A 163 -21.31 -18.47 11.41
N LEU A 164 -20.21 -18.53 10.65
CA LEU A 164 -18.85 -18.44 11.21
C LEU A 164 -18.52 -17.03 11.70
N PHE A 165 -19.12 -16.03 11.07
CA PHE A 165 -18.89 -14.62 11.42
C PHE A 165 -19.85 -14.17 12.54
N ARG A 166 -21.07 -14.73 12.57
CA ARG A 166 -22.13 -14.34 13.48
C ARG A 166 -21.87 -14.76 14.94
N SER A 167 -21.39 -15.97 15.18
CA SER A 167 -21.26 -16.48 16.56
C SER A 167 -20.12 -15.87 17.36
N ASN A 168 -19.05 -15.39 16.70
CA ASN A 168 -17.82 -15.01 17.42
C ASN A 168 -17.56 -13.49 17.40
N ILE A 169 -18.03 -12.75 16.40
CA ILE A 169 -17.73 -11.31 16.27
C ILE A 169 -18.95 -10.46 16.60
N ILE A 170 -20.15 -10.88 16.19
CA ILE A 170 -21.37 -10.07 16.37
C ILE A 170 -21.82 -10.09 17.83
N ASP A 171 -21.68 -11.23 18.51
CA ASP A 171 -22.15 -11.40 19.89
C ASP A 171 -21.18 -10.78 20.93
N GLU A 172 -19.87 -10.77 20.67
CA GLU A 172 -18.88 -10.17 21.59
C GLU A 172 -18.48 -8.72 21.26
N ALA A 173 -18.67 -8.26 20.01
CA ALA A 173 -18.16 -6.97 19.55
C ALA A 173 -19.24 -6.04 18.97
N GLY A 174 -20.40 -5.94 19.64
CA GLY A 174 -21.51 -5.08 19.21
C GLY A 174 -21.11 -3.61 18.94
N ILE A 175 -20.15 -3.07 19.70
CA ILE A 175 -19.61 -1.72 19.49
C ILE A 175 -18.78 -1.64 18.20
N ILE A 176 -17.91 -2.62 17.95
CA ILE A 176 -17.07 -2.67 16.75
C ILE A 176 -17.95 -2.77 15.49
N ASN A 177 -19.00 -3.60 15.53
CA ASN A 177 -19.92 -3.73 14.41
C ASN A 177 -20.68 -2.41 14.13
N SER A 178 -21.08 -1.69 15.19
CA SER A 178 -21.76 -0.41 15.05
C SER A 178 -20.86 0.66 14.43
N ILE A 179 -19.59 0.74 14.87
CA ILE A 179 -18.58 1.65 14.31
C ILE A 179 -18.27 1.29 12.85
N ALA A 180 -18.08 0.01 12.56
CA ALA A 180 -17.79 -0.44 11.20
C ALA A 180 -18.96 -0.17 10.23
N SER A 181 -20.21 -0.34 10.70
CA SER A 181 -21.42 -0.01 9.93
C SER A 181 -21.53 1.49 9.65
N LEU A 182 -21.17 2.34 10.63
CA LEU A 182 -21.12 3.79 10.45
C LEU A 182 -20.05 4.20 9.42
N LEU A 183 -18.84 3.66 9.55
CA LEU A 183 -17.74 3.89 8.61
C LEU A 183 -18.08 3.41 7.19
N PHE A 184 -18.84 2.31 7.09
CA PHE A 184 -19.32 1.77 5.83
C PHE A 184 -20.29 2.74 5.15
N LEU A 185 -21.24 3.27 5.90
CA LEU A 185 -22.19 4.27 5.41
C LEU A 185 -21.49 5.55 4.96
N ILE A 186 -20.52 6.05 5.74
CA ILE A 186 -19.67 7.20 5.37
C ILE A 186 -18.90 6.90 4.07
N SER A 187 -18.35 5.69 3.95
CA SER A 187 -17.59 5.28 2.77
C SER A 187 -18.45 5.16 1.52
N ILE A 188 -19.69 4.67 1.63
CA ILE A 188 -20.67 4.68 0.53
C ILE A 188 -20.98 6.11 0.10
N ILE A 189 -21.25 7.01 1.04
CA ILE A 189 -21.54 8.42 0.73
C ILE A 189 -20.34 9.06 0.01
N ALA A 190 -19.13 8.84 0.52
CA ALA A 190 -17.91 9.33 -0.12
C ALA A 190 -17.73 8.76 -1.54
N LEU A 191 -18.03 7.48 -1.75
CA LEU A 191 -17.96 6.82 -3.05
C LEU A 191 -18.98 7.41 -4.04
N ILE A 192 -20.23 7.60 -3.60
CA ILE A 192 -21.29 8.25 -4.39
C ILE A 192 -20.84 9.66 -4.78
N LEU A 193 -20.35 10.46 -3.84
CA LEU A 193 -19.85 11.80 -4.11
C LEU A 193 -18.68 11.82 -5.11
N ALA A 194 -17.81 10.81 -5.06
CA ALA A 194 -16.73 10.62 -6.03
C ALA A 194 -17.25 10.39 -7.45
N LEU A 195 -18.24 9.49 -7.56
CA LEU A 195 -18.74 8.96 -8.83
C LEU A 195 -19.69 9.93 -9.54
N PHE A 196 -20.49 10.67 -8.79
CA PHE A 196 -21.38 11.69 -9.34
C PHE A 196 -20.68 13.02 -9.61
N GLY A 197 -19.38 13.11 -9.32
CA GLY A 197 -18.53 14.22 -9.71
C GLY A 197 -18.76 15.44 -8.84
N ARG A 198 -17.79 15.72 -7.97
CA ARG A 198 -17.44 17.05 -7.43
C ARG A 198 -18.64 17.99 -7.28
N TRP A 199 -19.64 17.55 -6.52
CA TRP A 199 -20.78 18.40 -6.20
C TRP A 199 -20.25 19.57 -5.38
N SER A 200 -20.26 20.76 -5.97
CA SER A 200 -19.59 21.99 -5.51
C SER A 200 -20.17 22.57 -4.21
N PHE A 201 -20.88 21.77 -3.42
CA PHE A 201 -21.60 22.20 -2.22
C PHE A 201 -20.72 22.21 -0.96
N LEU A 202 -19.63 21.42 -0.91
CA LEU A 202 -18.62 21.48 0.14
C LEU A 202 -17.32 22.10 -0.41
N GLY A 203 -17.32 23.42 -0.57
CA GLY A 203 -16.28 24.23 -1.22
C GLY A 203 -14.91 24.31 -0.52
N GLY A 204 -14.35 23.20 -0.04
CA GLY A 204 -13.05 23.17 0.65
C GLY A 204 -11.82 23.17 -0.27
N GLU A 205 -11.88 22.49 -1.42
CA GLU A 205 -10.71 22.35 -2.31
C GLU A 205 -10.37 23.62 -3.11
N SER A 206 -11.32 24.55 -3.26
CA SER A 206 -11.06 25.80 -3.98
C SER A 206 -10.22 26.78 -3.17
N LEU A 207 -10.22 26.69 -1.83
CA LEU A 207 -9.49 27.60 -0.96
C LEU A 207 -8.02 27.22 -0.84
N ILE A 208 -7.69 25.94 -0.72
CA ILE A 208 -6.29 25.49 -0.61
C ILE A 208 -5.56 25.69 -1.96
N ASN A 209 -6.20 25.34 -3.08
CA ASN A 209 -5.61 25.57 -4.41
C ASN A 209 -5.62 27.05 -4.84
N ARG A 210 -6.57 27.88 -4.37
CA ARG A 210 -6.46 29.35 -4.54
C ARG A 210 -5.39 29.96 -3.65
N ALA A 211 -5.22 29.49 -2.42
CA ALA A 211 -4.18 29.98 -1.52
C ALA A 211 -2.78 29.65 -2.04
N GLY A 212 -2.59 28.42 -2.55
CA GLY A 212 -1.35 28.02 -3.25
C GLY A 212 -1.05 28.91 -4.45
N ASN A 213 -2.02 29.09 -5.35
CA ASN A 213 -1.85 29.94 -6.54
C ASN A 213 -1.65 31.44 -6.20
N LEU A 214 -2.20 31.93 -5.09
CA LEU A 214 -1.99 33.30 -4.64
C LEU A 214 -0.59 33.50 -4.03
N LEU A 215 -0.07 32.51 -3.31
CA LEU A 215 1.31 32.52 -2.81
C LEU A 215 2.33 32.39 -3.95
N GLU A 216 2.03 31.56 -4.95
CA GLU A 216 2.88 31.37 -6.13
C GLU A 216 2.88 32.62 -7.03
N ARG A 217 1.71 33.26 -7.23
CA ARG A 217 1.64 34.60 -7.86
C ARG A 217 2.36 35.69 -7.07
N ARG A 218 2.40 35.61 -5.73
CA ARG A 218 3.19 36.55 -4.90
C ARG A 218 4.69 36.28 -4.98
N ARG A 219 5.14 35.02 -5.10
CA ARG A 219 6.55 34.69 -5.36
C ARG A 219 7.01 35.16 -6.74
N ALA A 220 6.20 34.93 -7.78
CA ALA A 220 6.52 35.37 -9.15
C ALA A 220 6.62 36.91 -9.28
N ARG A 221 5.91 37.68 -8.42
CA ARG A 221 6.03 39.14 -8.38
C ARG A 221 7.19 39.66 -7.54
N ARG A 222 7.74 38.87 -6.60
CA ARG A 222 8.85 39.29 -5.73
C ARG A 222 10.24 39.03 -6.32
N HIS A 223 10.35 38.14 -7.31
CA HIS A 223 11.56 37.98 -8.10
C HIS A 223 11.22 38.15 -9.58
N PRO A 224 11.24 39.39 -10.13
CA PRO A 224 11.45 39.56 -11.55
C PRO A 224 12.84 38.99 -11.84
N GLY A 225 12.90 37.73 -12.29
CA GLY A 225 14.12 37.16 -12.81
C GLY A 225 14.67 38.08 -13.91
N PRO A 226 16.01 38.17 -14.05
CA PRO A 226 16.61 39.03 -15.07
C PRO A 226 16.01 38.66 -16.42
N SER A 227 15.38 39.65 -17.04
CA SER A 227 14.87 39.62 -18.41
C SER A 227 15.87 38.90 -19.29
N GLN A 228 15.50 37.72 -19.79
CA GLN A 228 16.27 37.04 -20.82
C GLN A 228 16.51 38.04 -21.96
N PRO A 229 17.77 38.31 -22.34
CA PRO A 229 18.04 39.21 -23.45
C PRO A 229 17.37 38.66 -24.72
N PRO A 230 16.84 39.54 -25.58
CA PRO A 230 16.13 39.14 -26.77
C PRO A 230 17.04 38.26 -27.63
N ARG A 231 16.51 37.09 -27.97
CA ARG A 231 17.13 36.10 -28.85
C ARG A 231 17.45 36.79 -30.18
N ARG A 232 18.71 37.16 -30.37
CA ARG A 232 19.25 37.79 -31.58
C ARG A 232 18.87 36.89 -32.76
N SER A 233 18.05 37.44 -33.64
CA SER A 233 17.69 36.89 -34.94
C SER A 233 18.94 36.51 -35.71
N ALA A 234 18.85 35.35 -36.36
CA ALA A 234 19.90 34.69 -37.12
C ALA A 234 20.61 35.62 -38.10
N GLN A 235 21.94 35.67 -37.98
CA GLN A 235 22.85 36.19 -38.99
C GLN A 235 22.99 35.15 -40.12
N PRO A 236 22.98 35.54 -41.40
CA PRO A 236 23.25 34.62 -42.50
C PRO A 236 24.71 34.16 -42.48
N LEU A 237 24.93 32.87 -42.77
CA LEU A 237 26.25 32.25 -42.90
C LEU A 237 27.12 32.96 -43.98
N PRO A 238 28.41 33.21 -43.71
CA PRO A 238 29.41 33.45 -44.76
C PRO A 238 29.76 32.13 -45.47
N GLN A 239 29.94 32.22 -46.78
CA GLN A 239 30.40 31.15 -47.66
C GLN A 239 31.84 30.67 -47.31
N PRO A 240 32.22 29.44 -47.70
CA PRO A 240 33.50 28.86 -47.36
C PRO A 240 34.61 29.38 -48.30
N GLU A 241 35.60 30.07 -47.74
CA GLU A 241 36.90 30.25 -48.38
C GLU A 241 37.83 29.08 -48.05
N GLN A 242 38.56 28.65 -49.07
CA GLN A 242 39.49 27.54 -49.11
C GLN A 242 40.76 27.78 -48.25
N PRO A 243 41.53 26.71 -47.94
CA PRO A 243 42.61 26.75 -46.97
C PRO A 243 43.93 27.13 -47.62
N GLU A 244 44.65 28.08 -47.02
CA GLU A 244 46.09 28.24 -47.24
C GLU A 244 46.85 28.29 -45.91
N GLY A 245 47.76 27.32 -45.78
CA GLY A 245 49.13 27.48 -45.29
C GLY A 245 49.39 28.12 -43.92
N GLY A 246 50.03 27.35 -43.03
CA GLY A 246 50.74 27.95 -41.90
C GLY A 246 51.11 27.00 -40.78
N GLU A 247 51.98 26.01 -41.05
CA GLU A 247 52.71 25.30 -40.01
C GLU A 247 53.71 26.25 -39.33
N GLN A 248 53.33 26.90 -38.24
CA GLN A 248 54.27 27.54 -37.30
C GLN A 248 53.57 27.86 -35.98
N GLY A 249 53.78 27.02 -34.96
CA GLY A 249 53.27 27.29 -33.62
C GLY A 249 53.18 26.09 -32.68
N LEU A 250 54.21 25.23 -32.62
CA LEU A 250 54.18 24.00 -31.81
C LEU A 250 54.78 24.11 -30.40
N GLU A 251 55.28 25.26 -29.93
CA GLU A 251 55.95 25.33 -28.61
C GLU A 251 55.21 26.13 -27.52
N GLN A 252 54.08 26.81 -27.79
CA GLN A 252 53.27 27.48 -26.75
C GLN A 252 52.06 26.66 -26.25
N GLY A 253 51.98 25.37 -26.59
CA GLY A 253 50.86 24.48 -26.23
C GLY A 253 50.96 23.81 -24.86
N GLY A 254 52.16 23.75 -24.25
CA GLY A 254 52.43 22.95 -23.05
C GLY A 254 51.81 23.48 -21.76
N GLU A 255 51.83 24.79 -21.53
CA GLU A 255 51.33 25.38 -20.28
C GLU A 255 49.80 25.58 -20.27
N ARG A 256 49.21 25.88 -21.45
CA ARG A 256 47.74 25.98 -21.59
C ARG A 256 47.04 24.63 -21.47
N GLY A 257 47.73 23.53 -21.77
CA GLY A 257 47.21 22.17 -21.58
C GLY A 257 47.09 21.77 -20.11
N ARG A 258 48.07 22.13 -19.27
CA ARG A 258 48.08 21.81 -17.83
C ARG A 258 46.99 22.56 -17.06
N GLY A 259 46.77 23.85 -17.35
CA GLY A 259 45.69 24.63 -16.71
C GLY A 259 44.28 24.10 -17.02
N ARG A 260 44.05 23.57 -18.23
CA ARG A 260 42.77 22.96 -18.63
C ARG A 260 42.54 21.60 -17.97
N ALA A 261 43.59 20.80 -17.79
CA ALA A 261 43.50 19.53 -17.07
C ALA A 261 43.19 19.75 -15.58
N ALA A 262 43.87 20.69 -14.93
CA ALA A 262 43.61 21.06 -13.54
C ALA A 262 42.19 21.63 -13.34
N SER A 263 41.72 22.50 -14.25
CA SER A 263 40.36 23.05 -14.20
C SER A 263 39.28 21.97 -14.39
N ARG A 264 39.54 20.97 -15.25
CA ARG A 264 38.64 19.82 -15.40
C ARG A 264 38.61 18.95 -14.15
N ALA A 265 39.75 18.65 -13.56
CA ALA A 265 39.82 17.89 -12.31
C ALA A 265 39.08 18.63 -11.18
N GLN A 266 39.26 19.94 -11.04
CA GLN A 266 38.55 20.75 -10.06
C GLN A 266 37.03 20.72 -10.28
N SER A 267 36.58 20.84 -11.53
CA SER A 267 35.15 20.78 -11.86
C SER A 267 34.51 19.41 -11.60
N MET A 268 35.30 18.33 -11.65
CA MET A 268 34.84 16.99 -11.29
C MET A 268 34.71 16.86 -9.78
N VAL A 269 35.69 17.35 -9.01
CA VAL A 269 35.64 17.38 -7.54
C VAL A 269 34.48 18.23 -7.03
N ASP A 270 34.26 19.41 -7.61
CA ASP A 270 33.14 20.30 -7.24
C ASP A 270 31.77 19.67 -7.57
N ARG A 271 31.72 18.79 -8.58
CA ARG A 271 30.50 18.07 -8.95
C ARG A 271 30.20 16.89 -8.03
N GLU A 272 31.23 16.27 -7.45
CA GLU A 272 31.08 15.14 -6.52
C GLU A 272 30.81 15.57 -5.08
N ARG A 273 31.25 16.77 -4.69
CA ARG A 273 31.01 17.34 -3.36
C ARG A 273 29.53 17.31 -2.89
N PRO A 274 28.52 17.75 -3.67
CA PRO A 274 27.12 17.67 -3.24
C PRO A 274 26.61 16.24 -3.11
N ILE A 275 27.20 15.28 -3.83
CA ILE A 275 26.85 13.86 -3.72
C ILE A 275 27.34 13.30 -2.38
N LEU A 276 28.57 13.66 -1.98
CA LEU A 276 29.10 13.31 -0.66
C LEU A 276 28.28 13.91 0.48
N GLU A 277 27.90 15.20 0.38
CA GLU A 277 27.04 15.86 1.37
C GLU A 277 25.65 15.18 1.46
N ALA A 278 25.09 14.77 0.32
CA ALA A 278 23.83 14.03 0.29
C ALA A 278 23.94 12.63 0.92
N ILE A 279 25.05 11.92 0.70
CA ILE A 279 25.33 10.61 1.32
C ILE A 279 25.46 10.76 2.84
N GLU A 280 26.15 11.79 3.32
CA GLU A 280 26.32 12.05 4.75
C GLU A 280 24.98 12.37 5.42
N HIS A 281 24.14 13.21 4.78
CA HIS A 281 22.79 13.50 5.26
C HIS A 281 21.91 12.25 5.29
N LEU A 282 22.00 11.39 4.27
CA LEU A 282 21.26 10.13 4.24
C LEU A 282 21.70 9.21 5.40
N ASN A 283 23.00 9.12 5.64
CA ASN A 283 23.56 8.29 6.71
C ASN A 283 23.10 8.76 8.10
N ASN A 284 23.06 10.08 8.32
CA ASN A 284 22.55 10.66 9.57
C ASN A 284 21.06 10.34 9.78
N ASN A 285 20.23 10.46 8.74
CA ASN A 285 18.81 10.09 8.82
C ASN A 285 18.61 8.59 9.10
N VAL A 286 19.43 7.73 8.50
CA VAL A 286 19.38 6.28 8.74
C VAL A 286 19.73 5.97 10.20
N ASN A 287 20.79 6.60 10.73
CA ASN A 287 21.18 6.43 12.13
C ASN A 287 20.10 6.90 13.10
N GLU A 288 19.45 8.04 12.83
CA GLU A 288 18.32 8.52 13.64
C GLU A 288 17.14 7.53 13.60
N SER A 289 16.79 7.04 12.42
CA SER A 289 15.73 6.05 12.27
C SER A 289 16.04 4.73 12.99
N LEU A 290 17.31 4.29 12.98
CA LEU A 290 17.74 3.11 13.71
C LEU A 290 17.62 3.31 15.22
N ASN A 291 18.00 4.47 15.74
CA ASN A 291 17.84 4.79 17.16
C ASN A 291 16.36 4.80 17.59
N ASN A 292 15.47 5.33 16.76
CA ASN A 292 14.03 5.31 17.02
C ASN A 292 13.47 3.87 17.02
N ILE A 293 13.93 3.02 16.10
CA ILE A 293 13.56 1.60 16.07
C ILE A 293 14.04 0.88 17.33
N ILE A 294 15.29 1.09 17.74
CA ILE A 294 15.84 0.49 18.96
C ILE A 294 15.03 0.92 20.19
N SER A 295 14.66 2.20 20.27
CA SER A 295 13.80 2.70 21.35
C SER A 295 12.43 2.01 21.36
N GLY A 296 11.79 1.85 20.20
CA GLY A 296 10.49 1.17 20.10
C GLY A 296 10.58 -0.32 20.44
N VAL A 297 11.67 -1.00 20.10
CA VAL A 297 11.91 -2.40 20.48
C VAL A 297 12.04 -2.54 22.00
N ASN A 298 12.79 -1.65 22.65
CA ASN A 298 12.93 -1.67 24.11
C ASN A 298 11.59 -1.41 24.83
N GLU A 299 10.76 -0.54 24.26
CA GLU A 299 9.41 -0.28 24.80
C GLU A 299 8.48 -1.50 24.65
N ILE A 300 8.55 -2.19 23.50
CA ILE A 300 7.83 -3.46 23.31
C ILE A 300 8.31 -4.53 24.29
N GLU A 301 9.62 -4.63 24.53
CA GLU A 301 10.19 -5.59 25.48
C GLU A 301 9.72 -5.31 26.92
N TYR A 302 9.62 -4.03 27.30
CA TYR A 302 9.03 -3.62 28.57
C TYR A 302 7.57 -4.09 28.70
N TYR A 303 6.73 -3.84 27.69
CA TYR A 303 5.32 -4.28 27.71
C TYR A 303 5.17 -5.79 27.74
N LEU A 304 6.02 -6.53 27.02
CA LEU A 304 6.00 -8.00 27.06
C LEU A 304 6.34 -8.54 28.44
N ASN A 305 7.27 -7.89 29.15
CA ASN A 305 7.62 -8.29 30.51
C ASN A 305 6.47 -8.01 31.50
N ASP A 306 5.80 -6.86 31.35
CA ASP A 306 4.64 -6.50 32.16
C ASP A 306 3.46 -7.47 31.96
N ILE A 307 3.18 -7.84 30.70
CA ILE A 307 2.18 -8.88 30.37
C ILE A 307 2.52 -10.22 31.01
N ARG A 308 3.82 -10.58 31.05
CA ARG A 308 4.26 -11.82 31.69
C ARG A 308 4.03 -11.78 33.19
N THR A 309 4.35 -10.67 33.85
CA THR A 309 4.08 -10.50 35.30
C THR A 309 2.58 -10.60 35.58
N LEU A 310 1.73 -9.96 34.78
CA LEU A 310 0.28 -10.06 34.92
C LEU A 310 -0.21 -11.49 34.73
N SER A 311 0.37 -12.25 33.79
CA SER A 311 0.04 -13.67 33.59
C SER A 311 0.36 -14.50 34.83
N ASP A 312 1.54 -14.30 35.42
CA ASP A 312 1.97 -15.03 36.62
C ASP A 312 1.08 -14.70 37.84
N GLU A 313 0.67 -13.43 38.00
CA GLU A 313 -0.26 -13.00 39.05
C GLU A 313 -1.66 -13.62 38.89
N LEU A 314 -2.13 -13.75 37.65
CA LEU A 314 -3.44 -14.32 37.32
C LEU A 314 -3.45 -15.83 37.61
N GLU A 315 -2.37 -16.53 37.26
CA GLU A 315 -2.19 -17.95 37.59
C GLU A 315 -2.16 -18.17 39.11
N HIS A 316 -1.45 -17.32 39.85
CA HIS A 316 -1.44 -17.39 41.31
C HIS A 316 -2.82 -17.16 41.93
N SER A 317 -3.58 -16.21 41.39
CA SER A 317 -4.94 -15.89 41.84
C SER A 317 -5.90 -17.05 41.57
N LEU A 318 -5.81 -17.70 40.41
CA LEU A 318 -6.61 -18.88 40.06
C LEU A 318 -6.31 -20.06 41.00
N ASN A 319 -5.02 -20.34 41.25
CA ASN A 319 -4.62 -21.40 42.17
C ASN A 319 -5.11 -21.14 43.61
N SER A 320 -5.10 -19.88 44.06
CA SER A 320 -5.63 -19.51 45.37
C SER A 320 -7.15 -19.70 45.45
N LEU A 321 -7.87 -19.36 44.39
CA LEU A 321 -9.32 -19.55 44.29
C LEU A 321 -9.69 -21.04 44.32
N GLU A 322 -8.97 -21.88 43.57
CA GLU A 322 -9.18 -23.32 43.53
C GLU A 322 -8.96 -23.97 44.90
N GLN A 323 -7.92 -23.56 45.63
CA GLN A 323 -7.69 -24.00 47.01
C GLN A 323 -8.82 -23.58 47.96
N ALA A 324 -9.34 -22.34 47.83
CA ALA A 324 -10.43 -21.86 48.66
C ALA A 324 -11.72 -22.67 48.42
N ILE A 325 -12.03 -23.01 47.16
CA ILE A 325 -13.18 -23.84 46.80
C ILE A 325 -13.05 -25.26 47.40
N HIS A 326 -11.86 -25.87 47.31
CA HIS A 326 -11.61 -27.18 47.90
C HIS A 326 -11.76 -27.22 49.43
N GLN A 327 -11.34 -26.16 50.13
CA GLN A 327 -11.54 -26.04 51.58
C GLN A 327 -13.02 -25.86 51.96
N GLN A 328 -13.81 -25.17 51.12
CA GLN A 328 -15.24 -24.98 51.36
C GLN A 328 -16.06 -26.25 51.09
N GLY A 329 -15.69 -27.03 50.08
CA GLY A 329 -16.36 -28.29 49.72
C GLY A 329 -16.02 -29.48 50.63
N GLY A 330 -14.92 -29.42 51.39
CA GLY A 330 -14.51 -30.47 52.34
C GLY A 330 -15.17 -30.40 53.73
N ALA A 331 -15.97 -29.36 53.99
CA ALA A 331 -16.62 -29.12 55.29
C ALA A 331 -18.10 -29.56 55.35
N SER A 332 -18.56 -30.40 54.39
CA SER A 332 -19.94 -30.89 54.29
C SER A 332 -20.10 -32.31 54.81
#